data_AF-A0A3N7GA10-F1
#
_entry.id   AF-A0A3N7GA10-F1
#
_cell.length_a   1.000
_cell.length_b   1.000
_cell.length_c   1.000
_cell.angle_alpha   90.00
_cell.angle_beta   90.00
_cell.angle_gamma   90.00
#
_symmetry.space_group_name_H-M   'P 1'
#
loop_
_entity.id
_entity.type
_entity.pdbx_description
1 polymer ?
#
loop_
_entity_poly.entity_id
_entity_poly.type
_entity_poly.pdbx_seq_one_letter_code
_entity_poly.pdbx_strand_id
1 'polypeptide(L)'
;MQLNKIPVQAQRELFLLLSRFTLFYNSVDKHESFLKQFPVFLNAFLVGGPADFFVIEVADQLQKLKVEPVLLHYLSHIKVLQGLELRMTTSTRLKACLYSFTSPGGPMYPTRAVRHAAWDSLDLLFPVGQYPRHLISFFFRLLYPWCWPSSCWSFIISCIKAVFYSLLGLLFSSWDKLREPKNY
;
A
#
# COMPACT_ATOMS: atom_id res chain seq x y z
N MET A 1 -9.04 14.77 27.28
CA MET A 1 -8.31 16.03 27.52
C MET A 1 -9.06 17.16 26.84
N GLN A 2 -9.37 18.25 27.55
CA GLN A 2 -10.12 19.39 26.99
C GLN A 2 -9.22 20.18 26.01
N LEU A 3 -9.22 19.80 24.74
CA LEU A 3 -8.50 20.49 23.65
C LEU A 3 -8.99 21.94 23.41
N ASN A 4 -10.16 22.29 23.93
CA ASN A 4 -10.81 23.59 23.71
C ASN A 4 -10.13 24.79 24.41
N LYS A 5 -9.10 24.55 25.24
CA LYS A 5 -8.34 25.62 25.93
C LYS A 5 -7.10 26.07 25.17
N ILE A 6 -6.72 25.37 24.11
CA ILE A 6 -5.50 25.62 23.33
C ILE A 6 -5.89 26.48 22.12
N PRO A 7 -5.06 27.46 21.71
CA PRO A 7 -5.30 28.21 20.48
C PRO A 7 -5.40 27.26 19.29
N VAL A 8 -6.35 27.52 18.38
CA VAL A 8 -6.67 26.65 17.23
C VAL A 8 -5.42 26.30 16.40
N GLN A 9 -4.45 27.22 16.31
CA GLN A 9 -3.19 26.99 15.60
C GLN A 9 -2.30 25.93 16.29
N ALA A 10 -2.15 25.99 17.62
CA ALA A 10 -1.36 25.00 18.35
C ALA A 10 -2.06 23.65 18.38
N GLN A 11 -3.41 23.63 18.41
CA GLN A 11 -4.16 22.39 18.24
C GLN A 11 -3.84 21.75 16.88
N ARG A 12 -3.82 22.53 15.79
CA ARG A 12 -3.48 22.02 14.45
C ARG A 12 -2.08 21.41 14.40
N GLU A 13 -1.08 22.12 14.89
CA GLU A 13 0.31 21.62 14.89
C GLU A 13 0.44 20.33 15.71
N LEU A 14 -0.28 20.23 16.83
CA LEU A 14 -0.33 19.04 17.64
C LEU A 14 -0.95 17.87 16.87
N PHE A 15 -2.08 18.08 16.18
CA PHE A 15 -2.71 17.04 15.34
C PHE A 15 -1.82 16.62 14.17
N LEU A 16 -1.11 17.56 13.54
CA LEU A 16 -0.13 17.23 12.48
C LEU A 16 1.04 16.42 13.07
N LEU A 17 1.58 16.82 14.22
CA LEU A 17 2.63 16.06 14.90
C LEU A 17 2.15 14.65 15.26
N LEU A 18 0.95 14.52 15.82
CA LEU A 18 0.38 13.21 16.15
C LEU A 18 0.23 12.36 14.89
N SER A 19 -0.28 12.90 13.78
CA SER A 19 -0.46 12.16 12.53
C SER A 19 0.83 11.49 12.05
N ARG A 20 1.97 12.16 12.23
CA ARG A 20 3.30 11.64 11.86
C ARG A 20 3.65 10.36 12.61
N PHE A 21 3.31 10.29 13.90
CA PHE A 21 3.71 9.19 14.78
C PHE A 21 2.58 8.20 15.09
N THR A 22 1.35 8.43 14.59
CA THR A 22 0.19 7.61 14.93
C THR A 22 0.39 6.15 14.52
N LEU A 23 0.94 5.92 13.32
CA LEU A 23 1.25 4.58 12.80
C LEU A 23 2.42 3.91 13.52
N PHE A 24 3.34 4.68 14.11
CA PHE A 24 4.47 4.14 14.86
C PHE A 24 4.03 3.54 16.20
N TYR A 25 3.07 4.17 16.88
CA TYR A 25 2.61 3.72 18.21
C TYR A 25 1.48 2.68 18.16
N ASN A 26 1.22 2.05 17.02
CA ASN A 26 0.18 1.02 16.86
C ASN A 26 -1.21 1.43 17.33
N SER A 27 -1.57 2.72 17.24
CA SER A 27 -2.93 3.15 17.59
C SER A 27 -3.92 2.93 16.44
N VAL A 28 -3.78 1.81 15.71
CA VAL A 28 -4.57 1.41 14.52
C VAL A 28 -6.07 1.58 14.77
N ASP A 29 -6.55 1.08 15.90
CA ASP A 29 -7.98 1.07 16.23
C ASP A 29 -8.54 2.45 16.61
N LYS A 30 -7.65 3.44 16.84
CA LYS A 30 -8.03 4.79 17.29
C LYS A 30 -8.02 5.82 16.17
N HIS A 31 -7.62 5.47 14.95
CA HIS A 31 -7.47 6.43 13.84
C HIS A 31 -8.79 7.10 13.46
N GLU A 32 -9.90 6.36 13.40
CA GLU A 32 -11.21 6.96 13.11
C GLU A 32 -11.62 7.96 14.19
N SER A 33 -11.40 7.62 15.47
CA SER A 33 -11.69 8.53 16.58
C SER A 33 -10.81 9.77 16.55
N PHE A 34 -9.56 9.63 16.11
CA PHE A 34 -8.61 10.72 15.92
C PHE A 34 -9.03 11.64 14.77
N LEU A 35 -9.44 11.08 13.63
CA LEU A 35 -9.94 11.84 12.47
C LEU A 35 -11.24 12.60 12.80
N LYS A 36 -12.11 12.03 13.65
CA LYS A 36 -13.32 12.72 14.15
C LYS A 36 -13.03 13.90 15.06
N GLN A 37 -11.89 13.87 15.78
CA GLN A 37 -11.47 14.94 16.69
C GLN A 37 -10.65 16.04 16.00
N PHE A 38 -10.36 15.88 14.72
CA PHE A 38 -9.53 16.82 13.97
C PHE A 38 -10.21 18.18 13.86
N PRO A 39 -9.49 19.29 14.10
CA PRO A 39 -10.08 20.62 14.00
C PRO A 39 -10.52 20.91 12.56
N VAL A 40 -11.73 21.44 12.39
CA VAL A 40 -12.27 21.81 11.07
C VAL A 40 -11.48 22.99 10.51
N PHE A 41 -10.98 22.83 9.29
CA PHE A 41 -10.27 23.90 8.59
C PHE A 41 -11.26 24.79 7.85
N LEU A 42 -11.09 26.11 8.00
CA LEU A 42 -11.81 27.10 7.19
C LEU A 42 -11.51 26.92 5.68
N ASN A 43 -10.32 26.42 5.34
CA ASN A 43 -9.91 26.10 3.97
C ASN A 43 -10.11 24.62 3.59
N ALA A 44 -10.91 23.86 4.35
CA ALA A 44 -11.12 22.42 4.09
C ALA A 44 -11.58 22.14 2.66
N PHE A 45 -12.37 23.04 2.07
CA PHE A 45 -12.81 22.93 0.68
C PHE A 45 -11.64 22.99 -0.34
N LEU A 46 -10.64 23.83 -0.08
CA LEU A 46 -9.52 24.05 -1.00
C LEU A 46 -8.35 23.09 -0.76
N VAL A 47 -8.08 22.76 0.50
CA VAL A 47 -6.86 22.02 0.91
C VAL A 47 -7.15 20.54 1.16
N GLY A 48 -8.38 20.16 1.51
CA GLY A 48 -8.79 18.79 1.76
C GLY A 48 -9.38 18.56 3.15
N GLY A 49 -9.92 17.37 3.36
CA GLY A 49 -10.49 16.93 4.63
C GLY A 49 -9.41 16.52 5.65
N PRO A 50 -9.79 16.17 6.89
CA PRO A 50 -8.85 15.73 7.92
C PRO A 50 -8.09 14.46 7.52
N ALA A 51 -8.73 13.56 6.77
CA ALA A 51 -8.09 12.36 6.22
C ALA A 51 -6.99 12.72 5.19
N ASP A 52 -7.21 13.75 4.37
CA ASP A 52 -6.22 14.21 3.39
C ASP A 52 -4.96 14.74 4.09
N PHE A 53 -5.11 15.56 5.13
CA PHE A 53 -3.97 16.06 5.92
C PHE A 53 -3.21 14.94 6.61
N PHE A 54 -3.95 13.99 7.21
CA PHE A 54 -3.36 12.82 7.85
C PHE A 54 -2.50 12.02 6.87
N VAL A 55 -3.04 11.73 5.68
CA VAL A 55 -2.32 10.98 4.63
C VAL A 55 -1.11 11.75 4.09
N ILE A 56 -1.21 13.07 3.92
CA ILE A 56 -0.09 13.90 3.49
C ILE A 56 1.05 13.82 4.50
N GLU A 57 0.76 14.00 5.79
CA GLU A 57 1.79 13.94 6.82
C GLU A 57 2.42 12.55 6.94
N VAL A 58 1.63 11.49 6.83
CA VAL A 58 2.15 10.10 6.78
C VAL A 58 3.05 9.90 5.56
N ALA A 59 2.64 10.34 4.37
CA ALA A 59 3.44 10.23 3.15
C ALA A 59 4.74 11.03 3.25
N ASP A 60 4.70 12.24 3.82
CA ASP A 60 5.87 13.07 4.02
C ASP A 60 6.82 12.46 5.08
N GLN A 61 6.31 11.77 6.11
CA GLN A 61 7.16 11.01 7.04
C GLN A 61 7.82 9.82 6.36
N LEU A 62 7.06 9.03 5.58
CA LEU A 62 7.60 7.88 4.86
C LEU A 62 8.81 8.26 4.00
N GLN A 63 8.74 9.40 3.30
CA GLN A 63 9.86 9.89 2.47
C GLN A 63 11.08 10.35 3.28
N LYS A 64 10.89 10.80 4.53
CA LYS A 64 11.98 11.26 5.41
C LYS A 64 12.66 10.10 6.14
N LEU A 65 11.96 8.99 6.34
CA LEU A 65 12.46 7.83 7.05
C LEU A 65 13.48 7.05 6.21
N LYS A 66 14.73 6.99 6.71
CA LYS A 66 15.82 6.20 6.11
C LYS A 66 16.09 4.87 6.82
N VAL A 67 15.39 4.61 7.93
CA VAL A 67 15.61 3.45 8.79
C VAL A 67 14.67 2.32 8.35
N GLU A 68 15.26 1.21 7.88
CA GLU A 68 14.53 0.06 7.34
C GLU A 68 13.47 -0.55 8.27
N PRO A 69 13.76 -0.93 9.54
CA PRO A 69 12.76 -1.59 10.39
C PRO A 69 11.57 -0.66 10.70
N VAL A 70 11.82 0.64 10.81
CA VAL A 70 10.76 1.63 11.01
C VAL A 70 9.90 1.72 9.75
N LEU A 71 10.51 1.79 8.58
CA LEU A 71 9.78 1.84 7.31
C LEU A 71 8.87 0.62 7.11
N LEU A 72 9.38 -0.58 7.41
CA LEU A 72 8.59 -1.82 7.38
C LEU A 72 7.39 -1.75 8.34
N HIS A 73 7.59 -1.22 9.54
CA HIS A 73 6.50 -1.03 10.52
C HIS A 73 5.42 -0.07 10.00
N TYR A 74 5.81 1.06 9.39
CA TYR A 74 4.81 1.96 8.80
C TYR A 74 4.05 1.29 7.65
N LEU A 75 4.74 0.55 6.78
CA LEU A 75 4.11 -0.17 5.66
C LEU A 75 3.17 -1.27 6.15
N SER A 76 3.46 -1.99 7.23
CA SER A 76 2.54 -2.99 7.77
C SER A 76 1.25 -2.39 8.34
N HIS A 77 1.30 -1.14 8.80
CA HIS A 77 0.15 -0.43 9.37
C HIS A 77 -0.55 0.52 8.40
N ILE A 78 -0.02 0.70 7.19
CA ILE A 78 -0.62 1.60 6.20
C ILE A 78 -1.98 1.10 5.67
N LYS A 79 -2.30 -0.19 5.89
CA LYS A 79 -3.62 -0.78 5.62
C LYS A 79 -4.79 -0.02 6.25
N VAL A 80 -4.54 0.73 7.33
CA VAL A 80 -5.56 1.56 8.01
C VAL A 80 -6.07 2.68 7.12
N LEU A 81 -5.32 3.07 6.10
CA LEU A 81 -5.75 4.07 5.12
C LEU A 81 -6.76 3.53 4.11
N GLN A 82 -6.99 2.21 4.07
CA GLN A 82 -7.94 1.59 3.16
C GLN A 82 -9.37 2.04 3.49
N GLY A 83 -10.10 2.51 2.48
CA GLY A 83 -11.50 2.95 2.65
C GLY A 83 -11.66 4.41 3.09
N LEU A 84 -10.57 5.16 3.29
CA LEU A 84 -10.67 6.60 3.50
C LEU A 84 -11.07 7.31 2.19
N GLU A 85 -12.06 8.19 2.28
CA GLU A 85 -12.43 9.09 1.18
C GLU A 85 -11.35 10.16 1.03
N LEU A 86 -10.43 9.93 0.09
CA LEU A 86 -9.31 10.82 -0.19
C LEU A 86 -9.54 11.58 -1.48
N ARG A 87 -9.05 12.82 -1.53
CA ARG A 87 -9.00 13.59 -2.77
C ARG A 87 -8.05 12.93 -3.78
N MET A 88 -8.30 13.14 -5.07
CA MET A 88 -7.44 12.61 -6.13
C MET A 88 -5.98 13.08 -6.03
N THR A 89 -5.73 14.29 -5.54
CA THR A 89 -4.38 14.83 -5.39
C THR A 89 -3.60 14.15 -4.26
N THR A 90 -4.25 13.89 -3.13
CA THR A 90 -3.64 13.21 -1.97
C THR A 90 -3.42 11.73 -2.26
N SER A 91 -4.40 11.07 -2.88
CA SER A 91 -4.27 9.67 -3.30
C SER A 91 -3.14 9.49 -4.33
N THR A 92 -3.00 10.41 -5.29
CA THR A 92 -1.90 10.38 -6.28
C THR A 92 -0.54 10.59 -5.60
N ARG A 93 -0.43 11.51 -4.64
CA ARG A 93 0.82 11.72 -3.87
C ARG A 93 1.20 10.48 -3.07
N LEU A 94 0.24 9.86 -2.37
CA LEU A 94 0.48 8.63 -1.61
C LEU A 94 0.91 7.49 -2.54
N LYS A 95 0.23 7.33 -3.68
CA LYS A 95 0.57 6.34 -4.71
C LYS A 95 1.99 6.53 -5.23
N ALA A 96 2.38 7.77 -5.55
CA ALA A 96 3.72 8.09 -6.01
C ALA A 96 4.78 7.80 -4.94
N CYS A 97 4.50 8.13 -3.68
CA CYS A 97 5.37 7.82 -2.55
C CYS A 97 5.59 6.31 -2.40
N LEU A 98 4.52 5.52 -2.37
CA LEU A 98 4.63 4.06 -2.29
C LEU A 98 5.34 3.47 -3.50
N TYR A 99 5.06 3.98 -4.70
CA TYR A 99 5.71 3.53 -5.93
C TYR A 99 7.23 3.77 -5.90
N SER A 100 7.70 4.87 -5.31
CA SER A 100 9.15 5.12 -5.13
C SER A 100 9.84 4.03 -4.30
N PHE A 101 9.11 3.40 -3.37
CA PHE A 101 9.62 2.28 -2.59
C PHE A 101 9.59 0.94 -3.32
N THR A 102 8.91 0.84 -4.48
CA THR A 102 8.81 -0.42 -5.24
C THR A 102 9.93 -0.62 -6.26
N SER A 103 10.60 0.46 -6.67
CA SER A 103 11.63 0.42 -7.69
C SER A 103 12.95 -0.18 -7.17
N PRO A 104 13.54 -1.17 -7.87
CA PRO A 104 14.90 -1.61 -7.60
C PRO A 104 15.91 -0.55 -8.10
N GLY A 105 16.99 -0.33 -7.35
CA GLY A 105 18.05 0.59 -7.76
C GLY A 105 19.33 0.44 -6.92
N GLY A 106 20.27 1.37 -7.11
CA GLY A 106 21.61 1.37 -6.49
C GLY A 106 21.66 1.41 -4.96
N PRO A 107 22.84 1.63 -4.34
CA PRO A 107 23.10 1.36 -2.91
C PRO A 107 22.24 2.16 -1.91
N MET A 108 21.53 3.19 -2.36
CA MET A 108 20.64 4.04 -1.56
C MET A 108 19.14 3.69 -1.68
N TYR A 109 18.79 2.66 -2.47
CA TYR A 109 17.40 2.24 -2.70
C TYR A 109 16.89 1.30 -1.59
N PRO A 110 15.56 1.21 -1.39
CA PRO A 110 14.96 0.35 -0.38
C PRO A 110 15.35 -1.11 -0.58
N THR A 111 15.56 -1.81 0.54
CA THR A 111 15.88 -3.24 0.56
C THR A 111 14.76 -4.08 -0.04
N ARG A 112 15.05 -5.34 -0.37
CA ARG A 112 14.06 -6.25 -0.95
C ARG A 112 12.82 -6.41 -0.07
N ALA A 113 13.00 -6.44 1.25
CA ALA A 113 11.89 -6.55 2.20
C ALA A 113 10.95 -5.35 2.11
N VAL A 114 11.52 -4.13 2.11
CA VAL A 114 10.75 -2.89 1.97
C VAL A 114 10.02 -2.84 0.64
N ARG A 115 10.66 -3.26 -0.46
CA ARG A 115 10.00 -3.28 -1.78
C ARG A 115 8.79 -4.20 -1.81
N HIS A 116 8.89 -5.40 -1.22
CA HIS A 116 7.77 -6.33 -1.15
C HIS A 116 6.65 -5.77 -0.27
N ALA A 117 6.97 -5.26 0.92
CA ALA A 117 5.98 -4.61 1.78
C ALA A 117 5.31 -3.40 1.11
N ALA A 118 6.06 -2.64 0.30
CA ALA A 118 5.53 -1.52 -0.47
C ALA A 118 4.60 -1.99 -1.61
N TRP A 119 4.94 -3.06 -2.32
CA TRP A 119 4.05 -3.69 -3.32
C TRP A 119 2.75 -4.17 -2.68
N ASP A 120 2.85 -4.90 -1.57
CA ASP A 120 1.68 -5.41 -0.84
C ASP A 120 0.79 -4.26 -0.37
N SER A 121 1.38 -3.21 0.20
CA SER A 121 0.66 -2.00 0.61
C SER A 121 -0.01 -1.29 -0.58
N LEU A 122 0.70 -1.15 -1.69
CA LEU A 122 0.22 -0.45 -2.89
C LEU A 122 -0.95 -1.19 -3.54
N ASP A 123 -0.93 -2.52 -3.52
CA ASP A 123 -2.00 -3.36 -4.05
C ASP A 123 -3.23 -3.35 -3.14
N LEU A 124 -3.03 -3.32 -1.82
CA LEU A 124 -4.11 -3.20 -0.83
C LEU A 124 -4.83 -1.83 -0.92
N LEU A 125 -4.08 -0.73 -0.99
CA LEU A 125 -4.66 0.61 -1.03
C LEU A 125 -5.29 0.95 -2.39
N PHE A 126 -4.65 0.54 -3.47
CA PHE A 126 -5.07 0.86 -4.82
C PHE A 126 -5.28 -0.44 -5.60
N PRO A 127 -6.41 -1.14 -5.48
CA PRO A 127 -6.63 -2.39 -6.22
C PRO A 127 -6.72 -2.14 -7.74
N VAL A 128 -7.19 -0.94 -8.12
CA VAL A 128 -7.37 -0.56 -9.53
C VAL A 128 -6.02 -0.42 -10.22
N GLY A 129 -5.77 -1.30 -11.20
CA GLY A 129 -4.54 -1.31 -12.00
C GLY A 129 -3.38 -2.10 -11.39
N GLN A 130 -3.64 -3.07 -10.50
CA GLN A 130 -2.62 -4.00 -9.99
C GLN A 130 -1.91 -4.76 -11.12
N TYR A 131 -2.68 -5.41 -11.99
CA TYR A 131 -2.15 -6.18 -13.13
C TYR A 131 -1.21 -5.39 -14.06
N PRO A 132 -1.60 -4.21 -14.61
CA PRO A 132 -0.71 -3.46 -15.47
C PRO A 132 0.54 -2.98 -14.75
N ARG A 133 0.48 -2.64 -13.45
CA ARG A 133 1.68 -2.24 -12.67
C ARG A 133 2.69 -3.38 -12.55
N HIS A 134 2.24 -4.57 -12.21
CA HIS A 134 3.11 -5.75 -12.12
C HIS A 134 3.69 -6.14 -13.48
N LEU A 135 2.87 -6.06 -14.53
CA LEU A 135 3.27 -6.32 -15.91
C LEU A 135 4.35 -5.33 -16.37
N ILE A 136 4.15 -4.03 -16.14
CA ILE A 136 5.14 -2.99 -16.47
C ILE A 136 6.43 -3.20 -15.66
N SER A 137 6.33 -3.47 -14.35
CA SER A 137 7.50 -3.76 -13.51
C SER A 137 8.27 -4.99 -13.99
N PHE A 138 7.56 -6.03 -14.43
CA PHE A 138 8.14 -7.23 -15.00
C PHE A 138 8.90 -6.93 -16.30
N PHE A 139 8.30 -6.17 -17.22
CA PHE A 139 8.95 -5.77 -18.47
C PHE A 139 10.21 -4.93 -18.21
N PHE A 140 10.18 -3.99 -17.26
CA PHE A 140 11.39 -3.24 -16.89
C PHE A 140 12.48 -4.15 -16.32
N ARG A 141 12.14 -5.12 -15.47
CA ARG A 141 13.11 -6.11 -14.96
C ARG A 141 13.69 -6.98 -16.08
N LEU A 142 12.89 -7.32 -17.09
CA LEU A 142 13.33 -8.05 -18.27
C LEU A 142 14.31 -7.25 -19.12
N LEU A 143 14.13 -5.92 -19.17
CA LEU A 143 14.98 -5.01 -19.94
C LEU A 143 16.36 -4.78 -19.31
N TYR A 144 16.53 -4.99 -17.99
CA TYR A 144 17.82 -4.82 -17.31
C TYR A 144 18.68 -6.11 -17.37
N PRO A 145 19.85 -6.09 -18.04
CA PRO A 145 20.66 -7.29 -18.31
C PRO A 145 21.14 -8.05 -17.06
N TRP A 146 21.31 -7.37 -15.93
CA TRP A 146 21.95 -7.94 -14.73
C TRP A 146 21.00 -8.76 -13.83
N CYS A 147 19.68 -8.62 -13.99
CA CYS A 147 18.66 -9.35 -13.19
C CYS A 147 17.90 -10.42 -14.00
N TRP A 148 18.29 -10.61 -15.26
CA TRP A 148 17.57 -11.37 -16.27
C TRP A 148 17.40 -12.86 -15.92
N PRO A 149 18.44 -13.59 -15.46
CA PRO A 149 18.32 -15.04 -15.29
C PRO A 149 17.38 -15.42 -14.14
N SER A 150 17.49 -14.77 -12.98
CA SER A 150 16.70 -15.11 -11.79
C SER A 150 15.24 -14.67 -11.89
N SER A 151 14.99 -13.53 -12.56
CA SER A 151 13.63 -13.00 -12.73
C SER A 151 12.84 -13.79 -13.79
N CYS A 152 13.47 -14.09 -14.94
CA CYS A 152 12.87 -14.97 -15.95
C CYS A 152 12.56 -16.36 -15.36
N TRP A 153 13.47 -16.90 -14.56
CA TRP A 153 13.27 -18.20 -13.88
C TRP A 153 12.04 -18.20 -12.96
N SER A 154 11.86 -17.15 -12.15
CA SER A 154 10.70 -17.03 -11.26
C SER A 154 9.36 -16.89 -12.03
N PHE A 155 9.39 -16.22 -13.18
CA PHE A 155 8.22 -16.08 -14.05
C PHE A 155 7.87 -17.40 -14.74
N ILE A 156 8.86 -18.11 -15.28
CA ILE A 156 8.69 -19.44 -15.88
C ILE A 156 8.08 -20.40 -14.86
N ILE A 157 8.59 -20.45 -13.63
CA ILE A 157 8.03 -21.28 -12.55
C ILE A 157 6.57 -20.89 -12.26
N SER A 158 6.26 -19.59 -12.25
CA SER A 158 4.90 -19.11 -11.97
C SER A 158 3.92 -19.50 -13.09
N CYS A 159 4.33 -19.38 -14.35
CA CYS A 159 3.56 -19.87 -15.50
C CYS A 159 3.37 -21.38 -15.46
N ILE A 160 4.43 -22.15 -15.18
CA ILE A 160 4.34 -23.61 -15.07
C ILE A 160 3.36 -24.00 -13.96
N LYS A 161 3.44 -23.36 -12.79
CA LYS A 161 2.50 -23.61 -11.67
C LYS A 161 1.06 -23.27 -12.06
N ALA A 162 0.82 -22.14 -12.71
CA ALA A 162 -0.53 -21.73 -13.14
C ALA A 162 -1.12 -22.71 -14.17
N VAL A 163 -0.32 -23.15 -15.13
CA VAL A 163 -0.73 -24.19 -16.10
C VAL A 163 -1.01 -25.51 -15.39
N PHE A 164 -0.15 -25.90 -14.44
CA PHE A 164 -0.31 -27.13 -13.68
C PHE A 164 -1.59 -27.12 -12.81
N TYR A 165 -1.89 -26.01 -12.13
CA TYR A 165 -3.12 -25.87 -11.36
C TYR A 165 -4.37 -25.83 -12.26
N SER A 166 -4.30 -25.21 -13.44
CA SER A 166 -5.40 -25.23 -14.41
C SER A 166 -5.67 -26.64 -14.94
N LEU A 167 -4.61 -27.39 -15.28
CA LEU A 167 -4.72 -28.79 -15.70
C LEU A 167 -5.27 -29.69 -14.59
N LEU A 168 -4.81 -29.52 -13.35
CA LEU A 168 -5.37 -30.23 -12.20
C LEU A 168 -6.85 -29.90 -11.99
N GLY A 169 -7.23 -28.62 -12.10
CA GLY A 169 -8.63 -28.19 -11.98
C GLY A 169 -9.53 -28.81 -13.07
N LEU A 170 -9.04 -28.89 -14.31
CA LEU A 170 -9.75 -29.56 -15.41
C LEU A 170 -9.89 -31.06 -15.17
N LEU A 171 -8.85 -31.72 -14.65
CA LEU A 171 -8.89 -33.15 -14.32
C LEU A 171 -9.89 -33.45 -13.19
N PHE A 172 -9.87 -32.67 -12.10
CA PHE A 172 -10.83 -32.82 -11.01
C PHE A 172 -12.27 -32.53 -11.46
N SER A 173 -12.49 -31.49 -12.25
CA SER A 173 -13.82 -31.19 -12.81
C SER A 173 -14.34 -32.28 -13.76
N SER A 174 -13.43 -32.88 -14.55
CA SER A 174 -13.76 -34.01 -15.43
C SER A 174 -14.10 -35.28 -14.62
N TRP A 175 -13.40 -35.52 -13.52
CA TRP A 175 -13.69 -36.63 -12.61
C TRP A 175 -15.02 -36.46 -11.86
N ASP A 176 -15.37 -35.24 -11.43
CA ASP A 176 -16.66 -34.98 -10.80
C ASP A 176 -17.83 -35.18 -11.80
N LYS A 177 -17.66 -34.78 -13.07
CA LYS A 177 -18.63 -35.07 -14.13
C LYS A 177 -18.80 -36.56 -14.45
N LEU A 178 -17.77 -37.37 -14.25
CA LEU A 178 -17.84 -38.83 -14.41
C LEU A 178 -18.47 -39.53 -13.19
N ARG A 179 -18.50 -38.85 -12.03
CA ARG A 179 -19.10 -39.34 -10.79
C ARG A 179 -20.58 -39.00 -10.64
N GLU A 180 -21.14 -38.11 -11.46
CA GLU A 180 -22.60 -37.92 -11.53
C GLU A 180 -23.23 -39.16 -12.20
N PRO A 181 -24.03 -39.96 -11.48
CA PRO A 181 -24.77 -41.04 -12.09
C PRO A 181 -25.82 -40.46 -13.05
N LYS A 182 -25.87 -40.99 -14.28
CA LYS A 182 -26.99 -40.74 -15.20
C LYS A 182 -28.27 -41.23 -14.53
N ASN A 183 -29.05 -40.31 -13.97
CA ASN A 183 -30.42 -40.55 -13.57
C ASN A 183 -31.25 -40.73 -14.86
N TYR A 184 -31.48 -41.99 -15.23
CA TYR A 184 -32.55 -42.40 -16.13
C TYR A 184 -33.79 -42.78 -15.31
#